data_AF-A0A0F9NXJ1-F1
#
_entry.id   AF-A0A0F9NXJ1-F1
#
_cell.length_a   1.000
_cell.length_b   1.000
_cell.length_c   1.000
_cell.angle_alpha   90.00
_cell.angle_beta   90.00
_cell.angle_gamma   90.00
#
_symmetry.space_group_name_H-M   'P 1'
#
loop_
_entity.id
_entity.type
_entity.pdbx_description
1 polymer ?
#
loop_
_entity_poly.entity_id
_entity_poly.type
_entity_poly.pdbx_seq_one_letter_code
_entity_poly.pdbx_strand_id
1 'polypeptide(L)' 'MKEGTYNLGECRIIVSKDMGFWHLSISHQTRYPTFDEIRDARYKFLPNNITVAMLYPPKEEYINLHNNCFHLWELK' A
#
# COMPACT_ATOMS: atom_id res chain seq x y z
N MET A 1 1.74 13.91 -6.41
CA MET A 1 0.77 12.94 -5.86
C MET A 1 0.06 13.57 -4.67
N LYS A 2 -1.13 13.07 -4.32
CA LYS A 2 -1.92 13.56 -3.18
C LYS A 2 -2.30 12.38 -2.29
N GLU A 3 -2.38 12.63 -1.00
CA GLU A 3 -3.02 11.71 -0.04
C GLU A 3 -4.51 11.60 -0.37
N GLY A 4 -5.11 10.46 -0.03
CA GLY A 4 -6.53 10.22 -0.27
C GLY A 4 -6.91 8.75 -0.39
N THR A 5 -8.20 8.53 -0.58
CA THR A 5 -8.76 7.20 -0.88
C THR A 5 -9.15 7.12 -2.35
N TYR A 6 -8.81 6.01 -2.99
CA TYR A 6 -9.04 5.77 -4.41
C TYR A 6 -9.53 4.34 -4.66
N ASN A 7 -10.02 4.11 -5.87
CA ASN A 7 -10.27 2.76 -6.40
C ASN A 7 -9.35 2.51 -7.60
N LEU A 8 -8.86 1.28 -7.73
CA LEU A 8 -8.15 0.78 -8.89
C LEU A 8 -8.73 -0.58 -9.27
N GLY A 9 -9.59 -0.60 -10.29
CA GLY A 9 -10.44 -1.76 -10.54
C GLY A 9 -11.30 -2.06 -9.32
N GLU A 10 -11.21 -3.29 -8.82
CA GLU A 10 -11.92 -3.76 -7.62
C GLU A 10 -11.14 -3.54 -6.32
N CYS A 11 -9.89 -3.05 -6.40
CA CYS A 11 -9.07 -2.77 -5.23
C CYS A 11 -9.37 -1.38 -4.66
N ARG A 12 -9.44 -1.30 -3.32
CA ARG A 12 -9.48 -0.03 -2.58
C ARG A 12 -8.06 0.38 -2.20
N ILE A 13 -7.73 1.64 -2.44
CA ILE A 13 -6.41 2.21 -2.20
C ILE A 13 -6.53 3.34 -1.19
N ILE A 14 -5.63 3.40 -0.22
CA ILE A 14 -5.45 4.58 0.64
C ILE A 14 -3.98 5.01 0.53
N VAL A 15 -3.76 6.30 0.28
CA VAL A 15 -2.45 6.93 0.24
C VAL A 15 -2.38 7.95 1.36
N SER A 16 -1.36 7.85 2.20
CA SER A 16 -1.10 8.81 3.28
C SER A 16 0.40 9.14 3.36
N LYS A 17 0.73 10.16 4.16
CA LYS A 17 2.09 10.33 4.68
C LYS A 17 2.12 10.07 6.17
N ASP A 18 2.85 9.05 6.55
CA ASP A 18 2.97 8.62 7.93
C ASP A 18 4.40 8.94 8.39
N MET A 19 4.53 9.75 9.44
CA MET A 19 5.84 10.24 9.91
C MET A 19 6.70 10.91 8.83
N GLY A 20 6.05 11.51 7.81
CA GLY A 20 6.71 12.18 6.69
C GLY A 20 7.02 11.29 5.48
N PHE A 21 6.85 9.98 5.61
CA PHE A 21 7.10 8.99 4.57
C PHE A 21 5.81 8.58 3.87
N TRP A 22 5.88 8.31 2.57
CA TRP A 22 4.73 7.83 1.82
C TRP A 22 4.33 6.41 2.24
N HIS A 23 3.03 6.25 2.46
CA HIS A 23 2.38 4.98 2.71
C HIS A 23 1.25 4.76 1.70
N LEU A 24 1.16 3.53 1.21
CA LEU A 24 0.02 3.08 0.42
C LEU A 24 -0.50 1.77 1.00
N SER A 25 -1.78 1.73 1.32
CA SER A 25 -2.50 0.48 1.56
C SER A 25 -3.37 0.12 0.35
N ILE A 26 -3.41 -1.17 0.02
CA ILE A 26 -4.23 -1.73 -1.05
C ILE A 26 -4.95 -2.96 -0.51
N SER A 27 -6.27 -3.00 -0.69
CA SER A 27 -7.08 -4.13 -0.23
C SER A 27 -8.15 -4.51 -1.23
N HIS A 28 -8.62 -5.76 -1.13
CA HIS A 28 -9.71 -6.29 -1.94
C HIS A 28 -10.68 -7.09 -1.06
N GLN A 29 -11.96 -7.10 -1.43
CA GLN A 29 -13.02 -7.63 -0.56
C GLN A 29 -12.94 -9.15 -0.34
N THR A 30 -12.59 -9.93 -1.37
CA THR A 30 -12.73 -11.41 -1.34
C THR A 30 -11.45 -12.20 -1.58
N ARG A 31 -10.35 -11.54 -1.94
CA ARG A 31 -9.04 -12.16 -2.29
C ARG A 31 -7.93 -11.18 -1.99
N TYR A 32 -6.69 -11.63 -1.99
CA TYR A 32 -5.55 -10.72 -2.00
C TYR A 32 -5.49 -9.91 -3.32
N PRO A 33 -5.06 -8.64 -3.26
CA PRO A 33 -4.57 -7.93 -4.44
C PRO A 33 -3.45 -8.72 -5.11
N THR A 34 -3.47 -8.77 -6.44
CA THR A 34 -2.41 -9.39 -7.23
C THR A 34 -1.17 -8.51 -7.24
N PHE A 35 -0.01 -9.11 -7.53
CA PHE A 35 1.23 -8.33 -7.68
C PHE A 35 1.14 -7.25 -8.76
N ASP A 36 0.41 -7.52 -9.86
CA ASP A 36 0.19 -6.53 -10.92
C ASP A 36 -0.66 -5.36 -10.42
N GLU A 37 -1.73 -5.60 -9.67
CA GLU A 37 -2.53 -4.54 -9.07
C GLU A 37 -1.72 -3.70 -8.07
N ILE A 38 -0.87 -4.34 -7.26
CA ILE A 38 0.01 -3.65 -6.31
C ILE A 38 1.05 -2.79 -7.06
N ARG A 39 1.69 -3.34 -8.09
CA ARG A 39 2.63 -2.63 -8.96
C ARG A 39 1.97 -1.42 -9.60
N ASP A 40 0.79 -1.60 -10.17
CA ASP A 40 0.07 -0.54 -10.88
C ASP A 40 -0.39 0.55 -9.90
N ALA A 41 -0.86 0.18 -8.71
CA ALA A 41 -1.18 1.13 -7.65
C ALA A 41 0.05 1.95 -7.22
N ARG A 42 1.21 1.29 -7.05
CA ARG A 42 2.48 1.95 -6.73
C ARG A 42 2.82 3.03 -7.77
N TYR A 43 2.83 2.68 -9.05
CA TYR A 43 3.23 3.64 -10.09
C TYR A 43 2.17 4.71 -10.36
N LYS A 44 0.90 4.43 -10.10
CA LYS A 44 -0.19 5.38 -10.30
C LYS A 44 -0.34 6.40 -9.17
N PHE A 45 -0.12 5.99 -7.92
CA PHE A 45 -0.51 6.80 -6.76
C PHE A 45 0.65 7.33 -5.92
N LEU A 46 1.85 6.76 -6.04
CA LEU A 46 3.03 7.23 -5.32
C LEU A 46 4.03 7.92 -6.25
N PRO A 47 4.85 8.88 -5.75
CA PRO A 47 5.86 9.56 -6.56
C PRO A 47 6.82 8.60 -7.28
N ASN A 48 7.33 9.01 -8.44
CA ASN A 48 8.21 8.15 -9.25
C ASN A 48 9.63 8.02 -8.65
N ASN A 49 10.08 9.03 -7.90
CA ASN A 49 11.46 9.16 -7.43
C ASN A 49 11.73 8.54 -6.05
N ILE A 50 10.79 7.75 -5.51
CA ILE A 50 10.90 7.13 -4.18
C ILE A 50 11.00 5.62 -4.30
N THR A 51 11.65 4.98 -3.33
CA THR A 51 11.66 3.51 -3.22
C THR A 51 10.68 3.10 -2.13
N VAL A 52 9.84 2.11 -2.41
CA VAL A 52 8.95 1.53 -1.41
C VAL A 52 9.14 0.02 -1.31
N ALA A 53 8.78 -0.55 -0.17
CA ALA A 53 8.77 -1.99 0.05
C ALA A 53 7.49 -2.44 0.77
N MET A 54 7.12 -3.71 0.56
CA MET A 54 6.28 -4.43 1.51
C MET A 54 7.17 -4.96 2.63
N LEU A 55 6.82 -4.63 3.87
CA LEU A 55 7.62 -4.97 5.03
C LEU A 55 6.94 -6.10 5.81
N TYR A 56 7.70 -7.12 6.18
CA TYR A 56 7.33 -8.09 7.19
C TYR A 56 8.11 -7.76 8.47
N PRO A 57 7.48 -7.14 9.47
CA PRO A 57 8.13 -6.84 10.74
C PRO A 57 8.47 -8.15 11.49
N PRO A 58 9.25 -8.05 12.59
CA PRO A 58 9.38 -9.15 13.55
C PRO A 58 8.02 -9.75 13.90
N LYS A 59 7.99 -11.06 14.17
CA LYS A 59 6.74 -11.81 14.36
C LYS A 59 5.87 -11.20 15.47
N GLU A 60 6.50 -10.71 16.52
CA GLU A 60 5.88 -10.10 17.69
C GLU A 60 5.23 -8.73 17.38
N GLU A 61 5.66 -8.08 16.29
CA GLU A 61 5.16 -6.79 15.81
C GLU A 61 4.22 -6.95 14.60
N TYR A 62 4.06 -8.17 14.08
CA TYR A 62 3.19 -8.42 12.93
C TYR A 62 1.71 -8.28 13.33
N ILE A 63 1.09 -7.20 12.86
CA ILE A 63 -0.33 -6.91 13.07
C ILE A 63 -1.04 -6.92 11.71
N ASN A 64 -2.10 -7.72 11.58
CA ASN A 64 -2.98 -7.73 10.42
C ASN A 64 -4.45 -7.60 10.86
N LEU A 65 -4.95 -6.36 10.87
CA LEU A 65 -6.32 -6.05 11.31
C LEU A 65 -7.33 -5.98 10.15
N HIS A 66 -6.85 -5.89 8.91
CA HIS A 66 -7.70 -5.76 7.74
C HIS A 66 -7.39 -6.89 6.76
N ASN A 67 -8.34 -7.81 6.60
CA ASN A 67 -8.22 -8.91 5.65
C ASN A 67 -7.84 -8.42 4.26
N ASN A 68 -7.03 -9.21 3.56
CA ASN A 68 -6.63 -8.95 2.18
C ASN A 68 -5.94 -7.59 1.94
N CYS A 69 -5.32 -7.00 2.96
CA CYS A 69 -4.65 -5.71 2.85
C CYS A 69 -3.13 -5.88 2.77
N PHE A 70 -2.51 -5.23 1.80
CA PHE A 70 -1.06 -5.05 1.73
C PHE A 70 -0.68 -3.59 1.89
N HIS A 71 0.56 -3.37 2.34
CA HIS A 71 1.10 -2.06 2.63
C HIS A 71 2.44 -1.87 1.93
N LEU A 72 2.59 -0.75 1.24
CA LEU A 72 3.85 -0.26 0.70
C LEU A 72 4.31 0.93 1.52
N TRP A 73 5.55 0.87 1.99
CA TRP A 73 6.19 1.91 2.79
C TRP A 73 7.41 2.47 2.08
N GLU A 74 7.53 3.79 2.01
CA GLU A 74 8.77 4.46 1.62
C GLU A 74 9.90 4.11 2.59
N LEU A 75 11.09 3.83 2.05
CA LEU A 75 12.22 3.36 2.83
C LEU A 75 13.10 4.48 3.41
N LYS A 76 13.14 5.66 2.78
CA LYS A 76 14.02 6.80 3.10
C LYS A 76 13.50 8.09 2.50
#